data_AF-A0A4Q7VJ02-F1
#
_entry.id   AF-A0A4Q7VJ02-F1
#
_cell.length_a   1.000
_cell.length_b   1.000
_cell.length_c   1.000
_cell.angle_alpha   90.00
_cell.angle_beta   90.00
_cell.angle_gamma   90.00
#
_symmetry.space_group_name_H-M   'P 1'
#
loop_
_entity.id
_entity.type
_entity.pdbx_description
1 polymer ?
#
loop_
_entity_poly.entity_id
_entity_poly.type
_entity_poly.pdbx_seq_one_letter_code
_entity_poly.pdbx_strand_id
1 'polypeptide(L)'
;MKQLQAKSDPIKTVLVITVGMLIVFSISHWRWAFNAAVIIGILGIVSPFLAKQIDFLWMKLAWVMSLIVPNIILSLVFYLFLTPIALLSRIFGEKNQLNLKNAKLSVFKVYKKDFNKSSFEKPW
;
A
#
# COMPACT_ATOMS: atom_id res chain seq x y z
N MET A 1 0.12 27.17 14.15
CA MET A 1 -0.19 25.89 13.46
C MET A 1 0.73 24.78 13.96
N LYS A 2 0.47 24.16 15.12
CA LYS A 2 1.43 23.22 15.74
C LYS A 2 0.75 22.12 16.57
N GLN A 3 -0.36 21.54 16.08
CA GLN A 3 -1.18 20.58 16.85
C GLN A 3 -1.88 19.56 15.92
N LEU A 4 -1.15 18.91 14.99
CA LEU A 4 -1.66 17.75 14.23
C LEU A 4 -0.55 16.70 14.04
N GLN A 5 0.22 16.42 15.08
CA GLN A 5 0.99 15.19 15.15
C GLN A 5 0.25 14.26 16.09
N ALA A 6 -0.07 13.05 15.62
CA ALA A 6 -0.58 11.99 16.49
C ALA A 6 0.31 11.95 17.74
N LYS A 7 -0.28 12.13 18.92
CA LYS A 7 0.46 12.19 20.17
C LYS A 7 1.06 10.81 20.43
N SER A 8 2.30 10.60 19.98
CA SER A 8 3.09 9.43 20.36
C SER A 8 3.45 9.59 21.83
N ASP A 9 3.14 8.57 22.63
CA ASP A 9 3.61 8.51 24.01
C ASP A 9 5.00 7.86 23.98
N PRO A 10 6.08 8.61 24.26
CA PRO A 10 7.45 8.09 24.08
C PRO A 10 7.71 6.82 24.90
N ILE A 11 7.08 6.73 26.08
CA ILE A 11 7.15 5.55 26.96
C ILE A 11 6.54 4.32 26.29
N LYS A 12 5.39 4.46 25.61
CA LYS A 12 4.75 3.35 24.89
C LYS A 12 5.60 2.91 23.71
N THR A 13 6.18 3.87 22.97
CA THR A 13 7.06 3.55 21.83
C THR A 13 8.29 2.77 22.29
N VAL A 14 8.98 3.21 23.35
CA VAL A 14 10.13 2.48 23.89
C VAL A 14 9.73 1.09 24.39
N LEU A 15 8.56 0.96 25.04
CA LEU A 15 8.05 -0.34 25.47
C LEU A 15 7.77 -1.26 24.28
N VAL A 16 7.12 -0.77 23.21
CA VAL A 16 6.86 -1.54 21.99
C VAL A 16 8.16 -1.99 21.32
N ILE A 17 9.17 -1.11 21.23
CA ILE A 17 10.49 -1.46 20.69
C ILE A 17 11.15 -2.56 21.54
N THR A 18 11.12 -2.40 22.87
CA THR A 18 11.71 -3.37 23.81
C THR A 18 11.04 -4.73 23.69
N VAL A 19 9.70 -4.78 23.69
CA VAL A 19 8.91 -6.01 23.53
C VAL A 19 9.17 -6.64 22.16
N GLY A 20 9.20 -5.85 21.09
CA GLY A 20 9.52 -6.32 19.74
C GLY A 20 10.90 -6.98 19.67
N MET A 21 11.92 -6.35 20.26
CA MET A 21 13.27 -6.93 20.32
C MET A 21 13.34 -8.22 21.15
N LEU A 22 12.56 -8.33 22.24
CA LEU A 22 12.46 -9.56 23.03
C LEU A 22 11.79 -10.69 22.25
N ILE A 23 10.75 -10.41 21.47
CA ILE A 23 10.10 -11.40 20.60
C ILE A 23 11.09 -11.90 19.55
N VAL A 24 11.84 -11.00 18.91
CA VAL A 24 12.89 -11.36 17.94
C VAL A 24 13.98 -12.21 18.59
N PHE A 25 14.40 -11.87 19.82
CA PHE A 25 15.33 -12.69 20.60
C PHE A 25 14.78 -14.10 20.85
N SER A 26 13.50 -14.23 21.19
CA SER A 26 12.86 -15.53 21.45
C SER A 26 12.87 -16.45 20.23
N ILE A 27 12.68 -15.89 19.03
CA ILE A 27 12.63 -16.66 17.77
C ILE A 27 14.05 -16.93 17.23
N SER A 28 14.96 -15.98 17.35
CA SER A 28 16.25 -16.01 16.64
C SER A 28 17.44 -16.39 17.52
N HIS A 29 17.29 -16.40 18.86
CA HIS A 29 18.33 -16.66 19.87
C HIS A 29 19.61 -15.80 19.73
N TRP A 30 19.54 -14.68 19.01
CA TRP A 30 20.68 -13.78 18.84
C TRP A 30 20.98 -13.03 20.13
N ARG A 31 22.12 -13.35 20.75
CA ARG A 31 22.59 -12.72 22.01
C ARG A 31 22.61 -11.19 21.95
N TRP A 32 22.82 -10.61 20.77
CA TRP A 32 22.86 -9.17 20.57
C TRP A 32 21.49 -8.48 20.70
N ALA A 33 20.41 -9.15 20.32
CA ALA A 33 19.04 -8.62 20.41
C ALA A 33 18.61 -8.43 21.87
N PHE A 34 19.02 -9.36 22.76
CA PHE A 34 18.76 -9.24 24.19
C PHE A 34 19.47 -8.03 24.81
N ASN A 35 20.76 -7.85 24.52
CA ASN A 35 21.53 -6.71 25.03
C ASN A 35 20.95 -5.38 24.53
N ALA A 36 20.55 -5.30 23.25
CA ALA A 36 19.91 -4.12 22.69
C ALA A 36 18.57 -3.80 23.37
N ALA A 37 17.72 -4.80 23.60
CA ALA A 37 16.43 -4.63 24.29
C ALA A 37 16.62 -4.10 25.72
N VAL A 38 17.56 -4.67 26.47
CA VAL A 38 17.87 -4.24 27.85
C VAL A 38 18.38 -2.80 27.87
N ILE A 39 19.32 -2.45 26.98
CA ILE A 39 19.86 -1.09 26.89
C ILE A 39 18.75 -0.09 26.56
N ILE A 40 17.93 -0.36 25.54
CA ILE A 40 16.86 0.54 25.10
C ILE A 40 15.78 0.69 26.18
N GLY A 41 15.42 -0.40 26.85
CA GLY A 41 14.46 -0.38 27.96
C GLY A 41 14.96 0.45 29.15
N ILE A 42 16.22 0.27 29.55
CA ILE A 42 16.84 1.05 30.63
C ILE A 42 16.91 2.53 30.25
N LEU A 43 17.37 2.86 29.03
CA LEU A 43 17.46 4.24 28.55
C LEU A 43 16.09 4.93 28.54
N GLY A 44 15.02 4.20 28.23
CA GLY A 44 13.65 4.70 28.29
C GLY A 44 13.16 5.03 29.69
N ILE A 45 13.59 4.27 30.70
CA ILE A 45 13.21 4.47 32.11
C ILE A 45 14.05 5.60 32.74
N VAL A 46 15.34 5.65 32.44
CA VAL A 46 16.30 6.56 33.09
C VAL A 46 16.05 8.02 32.72
N SER A 47 15.63 8.32 31.48
CA SER A 47 15.36 9.70 31.08
C SER A 47 14.21 9.85 30.08
N PRO A 48 13.21 10.69 30.37
CA PRO A 48 12.15 11.01 29.42
C PRO A 48 12.68 11.78 28.20
N PHE A 49 13.85 12.42 28.30
CA PHE A 49 14.51 13.09 27.18
C PHE A 49 15.04 12.08 26.16
N LEU A 50 15.69 11.01 26.63
CA LEU A 50 16.18 9.93 25.78
C LEU A 50 15.02 9.18 25.11
N ALA A 51 13.96 8.90 25.86
CA ALA A 51 12.75 8.28 25.32
C ALA A 51 12.15 9.09 24.16
N LYS A 52 12.11 10.43 24.27
CA LYS A 52 11.65 11.31 23.17
C LYS A 52 12.55 11.25 21.94
N GLN A 53 13.86 11.14 22.12
CA GLN A 53 14.79 11.06 21.00
C GLN A 53 14.67 9.71 20.26
N ILE A 54 14.48 8.62 21.01
CA ILE A 54 14.21 7.29 20.46
C ILE A 54 12.88 7.30 19.70
N ASP A 55 11.82 7.86 20.30
CA ASP A 55 10.52 8.02 19.66
C ASP A 55 10.62 8.83 18.36
N PHE A 56 11.33 9.95 18.37
CA PHE A 56 11.54 10.76 17.17
C PHE A 56 12.24 9.99 16.06
N LEU A 57 13.31 9.26 16.38
CA LEU A 57 14.04 8.45 15.40
C LEU A 57 13.17 7.31 14.86
N TRP A 58 12.41 6.66 15.74
CA TRP A 58 11.47 5.60 15.40
C TRP A 58 10.36 6.11 14.46
N MET A 59 9.78 7.26 14.78
CA MET A 59 8.75 7.90 13.94
C MET A 59 9.30 8.32 12.58
N LYS A 60 10.55 8.78 12.51
CA LYS A 60 11.22 9.08 11.23
C LYS A 60 11.38 7.82 10.38
N LEU A 61 11.72 6.69 10.99
CA LEU A 61 11.81 5.39 10.31
C LEU A 61 10.42 4.94 9.80
N ALA A 62 9.40 5.04 10.65
CA ALA A 62 8.01 4.73 10.27
C ALA A 62 7.53 5.61 9.11
N TRP A 63 7.90 6.90 9.08
CA TRP A 63 7.57 7.79 7.98
C TRP A 63 8.21 7.35 6.66
N VAL A 64 9.49 6.97 6.67
CA VAL A 64 10.17 6.43 5.48
C VAL A 64 9.50 5.13 5.01
N MET A 65 9.14 4.23 5.93
CA MET A 65 8.37 3.03 5.59
C MET A 65 7.02 3.38 4.98
N SER A 66 6.32 4.39 5.50
CA SER A 66 5.04 4.87 4.98
C SER A 66 5.14 5.42 3.55
N LEU A 67 6.31 5.88 3.11
CA LEU A 67 6.51 6.30 1.71
C LEU A 67 6.75 5.10 0.77
N ILE A 68 7.40 4.05 1.27
CA ILE A 68 7.83 2.90 0.46
C ILE A 68 6.69 1.88 0.35
N VAL A 69 6.01 1.59 1.46
CA VAL A 69 4.98 0.54 1.55
C VAL A 69 3.83 0.75 0.56
N PRO A 70 3.25 1.95 0.36
CA PRO A 70 2.18 2.15 -0.61
C PRO A 70 2.60 1.81 -2.04
N ASN A 71 3.84 2.14 -2.42
CA ASN A 71 4.37 1.82 -3.75
C ASN A 71 4.54 0.30 -3.93
N ILE A 72 5.01 -0.40 -2.89
CA ILE A 72 5.12 -1.86 -2.90
C ILE A 72 3.73 -2.49 -3.03
N ILE A 73 2.78 -2.09 -2.19
CA ILE A 73 1.40 -2.61 -2.22
C ILE A 73 0.76 -2.34 -3.58
N LEU A 74 0.86 -1.11 -4.10
CA LEU A 74 0.30 -0.72 -5.38
C LEU A 74 0.90 -1.55 -6.52
N SER A 75 2.22 -1.72 -6.53
CA SER A 75 2.93 -2.55 -7.51
C SER A 75 2.47 -4.01 -7.43
N LEU A 76 2.37 -4.55 -6.21
CA LEU A 76 1.89 -5.92 -5.99
C LEU A 76 0.47 -6.10 -6.51
N VAL A 77 -0.45 -5.18 -6.20
CA VAL A 77 -1.83 -5.21 -6.68
C VAL A 77 -1.87 -5.10 -8.21
N PHE A 78 -1.05 -4.22 -8.79
CA PHE A 78 -0.99 -4.05 -10.24
C PHE A 78 -0.51 -5.32 -10.96
N TYR A 79 0.56 -5.96 -10.48
CA TYR A 79 1.10 -7.15 -11.13
C TYR A 79 0.30 -8.42 -10.82
N LEU A 80 -0.26 -8.55 -9.61
CA LEU A 80 -1.00 -9.75 -9.21
C LEU A 80 -2.44 -9.76 -9.74
N PHE A 81 -3.09 -8.59 -9.84
CA PHE A 81 -4.49 -8.49 -10.26
C PHE A 81 -4.67 -7.79 -11.60
N LEU A 82 -4.26 -6.52 -11.72
CA LEU A 82 -4.57 -5.74 -12.94
C LEU A 82 -3.90 -6.32 -14.18
N THR A 83 -2.64 -6.72 -14.08
CA THR A 83 -1.86 -7.26 -15.21
C THR A 83 -2.48 -8.54 -15.78
N PRO A 84 -2.78 -9.59 -14.99
CA PRO A 84 -3.43 -10.78 -15.55
C PRO A 84 -4.83 -10.48 -16.07
N ILE A 85 -5.60 -9.59 -15.43
CA ILE A 85 -6.92 -9.17 -15.95
C ILE A 85 -6.78 -8.48 -17.31
N ALA A 86 -5.80 -7.59 -17.48
CA ALA A 86 -5.53 -6.92 -18.74
C ALA A 86 -5.06 -7.90 -19.83
N LEU A 87 -4.23 -8.89 -19.48
CA LEU A 87 -3.82 -9.95 -20.40
C LEU A 87 -5.00 -10.82 -20.82
N LEU A 88 -5.85 -11.24 -19.87
CA LEU A 88 -7.08 -11.98 -20.14
C LEU A 88 -8.00 -11.17 -21.07
N SER A 89 -8.22 -9.88 -20.77
CA SER A 89 -8.99 -8.98 -21.62
C SER A 89 -8.39 -8.84 -23.02
N ARG A 90 -7.06 -8.85 -23.16
CA ARG A 90 -6.39 -8.80 -24.47
C ARG A 90 -6.54 -10.08 -25.28
N ILE A 91 -6.59 -11.24 -24.63
CA ILE A 91 -6.73 -12.55 -25.29
C ILE A 91 -8.20 -12.82 -25.64
N PHE A 92 -9.12 -12.57 -24.70
CA PHE A 92 -10.54 -12.92 -24.82
C PHE A 92 -11.44 -11.75 -25.26
N GLY A 93 -10.99 -10.50 -25.12
CA GLY A 93 -11.76 -9.31 -25.46
C GLY A 93 -11.63 -8.88 -26.92
N GLU A 94 -12.43 -7.89 -27.31
CA GLU A 94 -12.42 -7.37 -28.68
C GLU A 94 -11.08 -6.70 -29.03
N LYS A 95 -10.52 -7.07 -30.19
CA LYS A 95 -9.19 -6.62 -30.65
C LYS A 95 -9.05 -5.10 -30.85
N ASN A 96 -10.15 -4.35 -30.90
CA ASN A 96 -10.17 -2.90 -31.21
C ASN A 96 -11.22 -2.11 -30.41
N GLN A 97 -11.31 -2.32 -29.08
CA GLN A 97 -12.25 -1.55 -28.24
C GLN A 97 -11.99 -0.04 -28.28
N LEU A 98 -10.71 0.36 -28.28
CA LEU A 98 -10.29 1.77 -28.23
C LEU A 98 -10.08 2.41 -29.60
N ASN A 99 -10.31 1.68 -30.71
CA ASN A 99 -10.17 2.16 -32.08
C ASN A 99 -8.88 2.98 -32.34
N LEU A 100 -7.75 2.57 -31.75
CA LEU A 100 -6.50 3.35 -31.69
C LEU A 100 -5.74 3.40 -33.02
N LYS A 101 -6.13 2.57 -34.00
CA LYS A 101 -5.61 2.64 -35.36
C LYS A 101 -6.66 3.28 -36.26
N ASN A 102 -6.35 4.46 -36.81
CA ASN A 102 -7.11 5.12 -37.87
C ASN A 102 -6.97 4.37 -39.21
N ALA A 103 -7.40 3.10 -39.22
CA ALA A 103 -7.38 2.27 -40.42
C ALA A 103 -8.67 2.43 -41.26
N LYS A 104 -9.67 3.16 -40.76
CA LYS A 104 -10.95 3.35 -41.43
C LYS A 104 -11.11 4.79 -41.90
N LEU A 105 -11.67 4.97 -43.09
CA LEU A 105 -12.00 6.27 -43.67
C LEU A 105 -13.08 7.05 -42.89
N SER A 106 -13.81 6.37 -42.02
CA SER A 106 -14.96 6.90 -41.30
C SER A 106 -15.06 6.33 -39.89
N VAL A 107 -15.46 7.18 -38.95
CA VAL A 107 -15.73 6.82 -37.54
C VAL A 107 -17.09 6.13 -37.39
N PHE A 108 -17.94 6.16 -38.43
CA PHE A 108 -19.25 5.51 -38.39
C PHE A 108 -19.11 4.00 -38.26
N LYS A 109 -19.71 3.46 -37.19
CA LYS A 109 -19.91 2.02 -37.01
C LYS A 109 -21.23 1.65 -37.70
N VAL A 110 -21.15 0.83 -38.74
CA VAL A 110 -22.34 0.28 -39.39
C VAL A 110 -22.90 -0.82 -38.49
N TYR A 111 -23.97 -0.51 -37.78
CA TYR A 111 -24.73 -1.48 -36.99
C TYR A 111 -25.85 -2.05 -37.86
N LYS A 112 -25.76 -3.34 -38.19
CA LYS A 112 -26.93 -4.07 -38.72
C LYS A 112 -27.78 -4.49 -37.52
N LYS A 113 -28.78 -3.68 -37.19
CA LYS A 113 -29.78 -4.02 -36.19
C LYS A 113 -31.02 -4.58 -36.90
N ASP A 114 -31.42 -5.79 -36.54
CA ASP A 114 -32.69 -6.35 -37.01
C ASP A 114 -33.83 -5.68 -36.22
N PHE A 115 -34.70 -4.96 -36.94
CA PHE A 115 -35.83 -4.25 -36.35
C PHE A 115 -36.99 -5.22 -36.12
N ASN A 116 -37.27 -5.53 -34.85
CA ASN A 116 -38.47 -6.26 -34.42
C ASN A 116 -39.51 -5.26 -33.86
N LYS A 117 -40.79 -5.64 -33.85
CA LYS A 117 -41.92 -4.88 -33.29
C LYS A 117 -41.64 -4.35 -31.88
N SER A 118 -40.98 -5.14 -31.03
CA SER A 118 -40.58 -4.73 -29.67
C SER A 118 -39.57 -3.58 -29.62
N SER A 119 -38.80 -3.36 -30.70
CA SER A 119 -37.87 -2.23 -30.79
C SER A 119 -38.58 -0.89 -30.99
N PHE A 120 -39.86 -0.91 -31.39
CA PHE A 120 -40.67 0.29 -31.57
C PHE A 120 -41.55 0.62 -30.36
N GLU A 121 -41.57 -0.24 -29.33
CA GLU A 121 -42.39 -0.03 -28.12
C GLU A 121 -41.81 1.05 -27.20
N LYS A 122 -40.49 1.29 -27.26
CA LYS A 122 -39.81 2.35 -26.49
C LYS A 122 -38.86 3.13 -27.42
N PRO A 123 -39.37 4.16 -28.10
CA PRO A 123 -38.59 4.95 -29.05
C PRO A 123 -37.64 5.98 -28.41
N TRP A 124 -37.65 6.15 -27.08
CA TRP A 124 -36.79 7.07 -26.33
C TRP A 124 -35.61 6.36 -25.66
#